data_AF-A0A2X5S9W0-F1
#
_entry.id   AF-A0A2X5S9W0-F1
#
_cell.length_a   1.000
_cell.length_b   1.000
_cell.length_c   1.000
_cell.angle_alpha   90.00
_cell.angle_beta   90.00
_cell.angle_gamma   90.00
#
_symmetry.space_group_name_H-M   'P 1'
#
loop_
_entity.id
_entity.type
_entity.pdbx_description
1 polymer ?
#
loop_
_entity_poly.entity_id
_entity_poly.type
_entity_poly.pdbx_seq_one_letter_code
_entity_poly.pdbx_strand_id
1 'polypeptide(L)'
;MLVRIAWMQTLSLAGTEQSLRQLSELAEVLIVAARDWTYRQCCLEWGTPCNADGKPQTLYILGMGKLGGGELNFSSDIDLIFTWPENGTTRGGDGNSTTRSFLPAWVSV
;
A
#
# COMPACT_ATOMS: atom_id res chain seq x y z
N MET A 1 12.81 -2.61 -13.44
CA MET A 1 12.73 -3.99 -12.91
C MET A 1 11.81 -4.88 -13.74
N LEU A 2 10.61 -4.45 -14.13
CA LEU A 2 9.70 -5.21 -15.01
C LEU A 2 10.37 -5.76 -16.28
N VAL A 3 11.07 -4.92 -17.05
CA VAL A 3 11.77 -5.33 -18.28
C VAL A 3 12.80 -6.44 -18.00
N ARG A 4 13.48 -6.39 -16.86
CA ARG A 4 14.46 -7.42 -16.46
C ARG A 4 13.77 -8.76 -16.19
N ILE A 5 12.65 -8.74 -15.48
CA ILE A 5 11.87 -9.95 -15.18
C ILE A 5 11.34 -10.56 -16.48
N ALA A 6 10.75 -9.74 -17.36
CA ALA A 6 10.26 -10.18 -18.67
C ALA A 6 11.38 -10.79 -19.52
N TRP A 7 12.53 -10.10 -19.59
CA TRP A 7 13.71 -10.58 -20.32
C TRP A 7 14.20 -11.93 -19.82
N MET A 8 14.30 -12.10 -18.49
CA MET A 8 14.71 -13.37 -17.89
C MET A 8 13.72 -14.51 -18.17
N GLN A 9 12.42 -14.23 -18.14
CA GLN A 9 11.40 -15.22 -18.47
C GLN A 9 11.43 -15.59 -19.96
N THR A 10 11.59 -14.62 -20.87
CA THR A 10 11.68 -14.87 -22.32
C THR A 10 12.90 -15.69 -22.70
N LEU A 11 14.03 -15.49 -22.02
CA LEU A 11 15.25 -16.27 -22.23
C LEU A 11 15.31 -17.56 -21.42
N SER A 12 14.23 -17.95 -20.73
CA SER A 12 14.17 -19.12 -19.84
C SER A 12 15.27 -19.14 -18.77
N LEU A 13 15.77 -17.97 -18.38
CA LEU A 13 16.73 -17.79 -17.30
C LEU A 13 16.05 -17.76 -15.92
N ALA A 14 14.73 -17.57 -15.90
CA ALA A 14 13.88 -17.73 -14.73
C ALA A 14 12.67 -18.59 -15.07
N GLY A 15 12.29 -19.47 -14.15
CA GLY A 15 11.06 -20.24 -14.26
C GLY A 15 9.81 -19.36 -14.08
N THR A 16 8.64 -19.90 -14.41
CA THR A 16 7.36 -19.21 -14.23
C THR A 16 7.14 -18.81 -12.77
N GLU A 17 7.31 -19.74 -11.83
CA GLU A 17 7.13 -19.47 -10.39
C GLU A 17 8.05 -18.35 -9.90
N GLN A 18 9.32 -18.37 -10.32
CA GLN A 18 10.29 -17.32 -9.99
C GLN A 18 9.86 -15.96 -10.56
N SER A 19 9.34 -15.93 -11.78
CA SER A 19 8.88 -14.70 -12.42
C SER A 19 7.65 -14.14 -11.72
N LEU A 20 6.69 -14.99 -11.35
CA LEU A 20 5.50 -14.60 -10.57
C LEU A 20 5.91 -14.03 -9.22
N ARG A 21 6.81 -14.69 -8.49
CA ARG A 21 7.30 -14.19 -7.21
C ARG A 21 8.01 -12.85 -7.33
N GLN A 22 8.87 -12.68 -8.34
CA GLN A 22 9.56 -11.40 -8.59
C GLN A 22 8.58 -10.26 -8.92
N LEU A 23 7.47 -10.56 -9.61
CA LEU A 23 6.43 -9.57 -9.87
C LEU A 23 5.69 -9.20 -8.59
N SER A 24 5.33 -10.17 -7.76
CA SER A 24 4.67 -9.96 -6.47
C SER A 24 5.54 -9.11 -5.53
N GLU A 25 6.82 -9.47 -5.39
CA GLU A 25 7.80 -8.72 -4.57
C GLU A 25 7.99 -7.30 -5.11
N LEU A 26 8.06 -7.13 -6.44
CA LEU A 26 8.15 -5.80 -7.05
C LEU A 26 6.90 -4.96 -6.75
N ALA A 27 5.71 -5.54 -6.87
CA ALA A 27 4.46 -4.84 -6.58
C ALA A 27 4.38 -4.43 -5.10
N GLU A 28 4.73 -5.32 -4.17
CA GLU A 28 4.76 -5.03 -2.73
C GLU A 28 5.67 -3.86 -2.40
N VAL A 29 6.91 -3.85 -2.93
CA VAL A 29 7.86 -2.76 -2.72
C VAL A 29 7.33 -1.44 -3.24
N LEU A 30 6.70 -1.43 -4.42
CA LEU A 30 6.12 -0.22 -5.00
C LEU A 30 4.94 0.31 -4.18
N ILE A 31 4.05 -0.58 -3.71
CA ILE A 31 2.89 -0.23 -2.89
C ILE A 31 3.34 0.36 -1.56
N VAL A 32 4.30 -0.28 -0.88
CA VAL A 32 4.84 0.21 0.40
C VAL A 32 5.53 1.55 0.22
N ALA A 33 6.34 1.72 -0.83
CA ALA A 33 7.00 2.99 -1.12
C ALA A 33 6.00 4.11 -1.43
N ALA A 34 4.96 3.82 -2.20
CA ALA A 34 3.89 4.77 -2.51
C ALA A 34 3.11 5.14 -1.25
N ARG A 35 2.74 4.17 -0.41
CA ARG A 35 2.10 4.39 0.89
C ARG A 35 2.93 5.32 1.76
N ASP A 36 4.22 5.03 1.93
CA ASP A 36 5.10 5.79 2.83
C ASP A 36 5.33 7.21 2.34
N TRP A 37 5.37 7.41 1.02
CA TRP A 37 5.44 8.74 0.45
C TRP A 37 4.13 9.51 0.68
N THR A 38 2.99 8.95 0.29
CA THR A 38 1.68 9.60 0.40
C THR A 38 1.29 9.86 1.85
N TYR A 39 1.52 8.90 2.76
CA TYR A 39 1.25 9.05 4.19
C TYR A 39 2.02 10.25 4.77
N ARG A 40 3.30 10.41 4.41
CA ARG A 40 4.09 11.57 4.84
C ARG A 40 3.52 12.88 4.31
N GLN A 41 3.14 12.95 3.04
CA GLN A 41 2.54 14.16 2.46
C GLN A 41 1.21 14.50 3.16
N CYS A 42 0.33 13.51 3.36
CA CYS A 42 -0.93 13.71 4.06
C CYS A 42 -0.73 14.14 5.52
N CYS A 43 0.30 13.62 6.21
CA CYS A 43 0.60 14.06 7.58
C CYS A 43 1.06 15.52 7.63
N LEU A 44 1.80 16.00 6.63
CA LEU A 44 2.20 17.41 6.53
C LEU A 44 1.00 18.31 6.27
N GLU A 45 0.07 17.88 5.41
CA GLU A 45 -1.08 18.69 5.00
C GLU A 45 -2.23 18.66 6.03
N TRP A 46 -2.53 17.49 6.60
CA TRP A 46 -3.73 17.26 7.42
C TRP A 46 -3.44 16.87 8.87
N GLY A 47 -2.17 16.73 9.24
CA GLY A 47 -1.73 16.25 10.54
C GLY A 47 -1.66 14.72 10.63
N THR A 48 -0.95 14.22 11.63
CA THR A 48 -0.77 12.77 11.83
C THR A 48 -2.08 12.12 12.28
N PRO A 49 -2.52 11.03 11.64
CA PRO A 49 -3.66 10.22 12.10
C PRO A 49 -3.38 9.66 13.48
N CYS A 50 -4.22 9.97 14.47
CA CYS A 50 -4.08 9.45 15.84
C CYS A 50 -5.40 8.86 16.36
N ASN A 51 -5.33 7.86 17.22
CA ASN A 51 -6.49 7.33 17.94
C ASN A 51 -6.92 8.27 19.09
N ALA A 52 -7.92 7.85 19.87
CA ALA A 52 -8.45 8.64 20.99
C ALA A 52 -7.40 8.98 22.06
N ASP A 53 -6.39 8.11 22.26
CA ASP A 53 -5.27 8.33 23.20
C ASP A 53 -4.17 9.24 22.62
N GLY A 54 -4.33 9.73 21.38
CA GLY A 54 -3.31 10.51 20.69
C GLY A 54 -2.16 9.67 20.11
N LYS A 55 -2.29 8.33 20.08
CA LYS A 55 -1.27 7.45 19.50
C LYS A 55 -1.35 7.45 17.97
N PRO A 56 -0.24 7.68 17.24
CA PRO A 56 -0.21 7.62 15.79
C PRO A 56 -0.72 6.28 15.24
N GLN A 57 -1.51 6.36 14.18
CA GLN A 57 -2.06 5.22 13.46
C GLN A 57 -1.34 5.06 12.13
N THR A 58 -1.02 3.81 11.77
CA THR A 58 -0.38 3.45 10.51
C THR A 58 -1.41 2.89 9.54
N LEU A 59 -1.30 3.28 8.27
CA LEU A 59 -2.13 2.73 7.21
C LEU A 59 -1.68 1.30 6.88
N TYR A 60 -2.57 0.34 7.07
CA TYR A 60 -2.38 -1.03 6.63
C TYR A 60 -2.97 -1.24 5.24
N ILE A 61 -2.26 -2.05 4.45
CA ILE A 61 -2.65 -2.43 3.09
C ILE A 61 -2.61 -3.95 3.05
N LEU A 62 -3.74 -4.57 2.75
CA LEU A 62 -3.84 -6.00 2.53
C LEU A 62 -3.89 -6.26 1.03
N GLY A 63 -2.89 -6.98 0.52
CA GLY A 63 -2.92 -7.52 -0.83
C GLY A 63 -3.83 -8.74 -0.87
N MET A 64 -4.86 -8.68 -1.72
CA MET A 64 -5.80 -9.77 -1.95
C MET A 64 -5.47 -10.49 -3.26
N GLY A 65 -6.21 -11.56 -3.56
CA GLY A 65 -6.07 -12.31 -4.81
C GLY A 65 -4.65 -12.81 -5.04
N LYS A 66 -4.15 -12.62 -6.27
CA LYS A 66 -2.83 -13.11 -6.69
C LYS A 66 -1.67 -12.40 -5.99
N LEU A 67 -1.82 -11.11 -5.67
CA LEU A 67 -0.81 -10.41 -4.89
C LEU A 67 -0.72 -11.02 -3.48
N GLY A 68 -1.88 -11.25 -2.83
CA GLY A 68 -1.93 -11.89 -1.52
C GLY A 68 -1.39 -13.33 -1.50
N GLY A 69 -1.52 -14.04 -2.63
CA GLY A 69 -0.92 -15.37 -2.83
C GLY A 69 0.54 -15.38 -3.26
N GLY A 70 1.16 -14.22 -3.52
CA GLY A 70 2.55 -14.14 -4.00
C GLY A 70 2.76 -14.62 -5.44
N GLU A 71 1.69 -14.72 -6.23
CA GLU A 71 1.68 -15.27 -7.59
C GLU A 71 1.17 -14.26 -8.64
N LEU A 72 1.52 -12.99 -8.47
CA LEU A 72 1.13 -11.92 -9.38
C LEU A 72 1.69 -12.13 -10.79
N ASN A 73 0.87 -11.92 -11.82
CA ASN A 73 1.28 -12.02 -13.22
C ASN A 73 1.35 -10.62 -13.88
N PHE A 74 1.96 -10.55 -15.06
CA PHE A 74 2.19 -9.28 -15.77
C PHE A 74 0.93 -8.49 -16.13
N SER A 75 -0.22 -9.15 -16.24
CA SER A 75 -1.49 -8.54 -16.64
C SER A 75 -2.52 -8.56 -15.51
N SER A 76 -2.12 -8.86 -14.27
CA SER A 76 -3.06 -8.93 -13.15
C SER A 76 -3.23 -7.56 -12.56
N ASP A 77 -4.49 -7.21 -12.34
CA ASP A 77 -4.84 -6.13 -11.45
C ASP A 77 -4.40 -6.48 -10.02
N ILE A 78 -4.30 -5.44 -9.19
CA ILE A 78 -3.88 -5.58 -7.80
C ILE A 78 -5.07 -5.21 -6.92
N ASP A 79 -5.66 -6.23 -6.29
CA ASP A 79 -6.74 -6.06 -5.33
C ASP A 79 -6.16 -5.66 -3.97
N LEU A 80 -6.44 -4.43 -3.51
CA LEU A 80 -6.00 -3.93 -2.22
C LEU A 80 -7.19 -3.68 -1.29
N ILE A 81 -6.98 -3.86 0.01
CA ILE A 81 -7.85 -3.35 1.06
C ILE A 81 -7.02 -2.46 1.97
N PHE A 82 -7.47 -1.23 2.17
CA PHE A 82 -6.85 -0.27 3.08
C PHE A 82 -7.54 -0.30 4.44
N THR A 83 -6.79 -0.25 5.53
CA THR A 83 -7.39 -0.21 6.86
C THR A 83 -6.49 0.45 7.89
N TRP A 84 -7.06 0.77 9.05
CA TRP A 84 -6.37 1.33 10.19
C TRP A 84 -6.59 0.41 11.40
N PRO A 85 -5.65 0.36 12.37
CA PRO A 85 -5.84 -0.44 13.58
C PRO A 85 -7.10 -0.05 14.35
N GLU A 86 -7.35 1.26 14.46
CA GLU A 86 -8.46 1.85 15.21
C GLU A 86 -9.00 3.09 14.50
N ASN A 87 -10.22 3.49 14.88
CA ASN A 87 -10.78 4.79 14.49
C ASN A 87 -9.95 5.92 15.11
N GLY A 88 -9.86 7.02 14.39
CA GLY A 88 -9.13 8.17 14.89
C GLY A 88 -9.42 9.45 14.13
N THR A 89 -8.64 10.46 14.45
CA THR A 89 -8.74 11.77 13.81
C THR A 89 -7.37 12.32 13.46
N THR A 90 -7.31 13.12 12.40
CA THR A 90 -6.16 13.99 12.15
C THR A 90 -6.46 15.38 12.69
N ARG A 91 -5.45 16.04 13.28
CA ARG A 91 -5.51 17.46 13.64
C ARG A 91 -4.49 18.22 12.78
N GLY A 92 -4.98 19.01 11.83
CA GLY A 92 -4.15 19.84 10.96
C GLY A 92 -3.31 20.85 11.73
N GLY A 93 -2.08 21.10 11.27
CA GLY A 93 -1.08 21.94 11.94
C GLY A 93 -1.42 23.43 12.04
N ASP A 94 -2.39 23.91 11.25
CA ASP A 94 -2.58 25.34 11.04
C ASP A 94 -3.87 25.90 11.65
N GLY A 95 -4.10 25.74 12.97
CA GLY A 95 -5.08 26.52 13.75
C GLY A 95 -6.57 26.49 13.32
N ASN A 96 -6.90 25.92 12.17
CA ASN A 96 -8.21 25.76 11.60
C ASN A 96 -8.55 24.28 11.77
N SER A 97 -9.21 23.99 12.88
CA SER A 97 -9.45 22.67 13.45
C SER A 97 -10.43 21.82 12.63
N THR A 98 -10.15 21.60 11.35
CA THR A 98 -10.87 20.62 10.55
C THR A 98 -10.40 19.23 10.95
N THR A 99 -11.07 18.67 11.95
CA THR A 99 -10.84 17.31 12.41
C THR A 99 -11.41 16.35 11.37
N ARG A 100 -10.56 15.60 10.68
CA ARG A 100 -11.02 14.56 9.75
C ARG A 100 -11.02 13.23 10.47
N SER A 101 -12.18 12.60 10.54
CA SER A 101 -12.28 11.20 10.97
C SER A 101 -11.81 10.30 9.84
N PHE A 102 -11.05 9.28 10.20
CA PHE A 102 -10.81 8.13 9.33
C PHE A 102 -11.45 6.91 9.98
N LEU A 103 -12.14 6.14 9.15
CA LEU A 103 -12.71 4.86 9.51
C LEU A 103 -11.84 3.76 8.86
N PRO A 104 -11.85 2.53 9.36
CA PRO A 104 -11.42 1.38 8.59
C PRO A 104 -12.27 1.35 7.31
N ALA A 105 -11.67 1.78 6.20
CA ALA A 105 -12.38 2.04 4.95
C ALA A 105 -12.05 0.94 3.95
N TRP A 106 -13.06 0.13 3.64
CA TRP A 106 -13.00 -0.82 2.55
C TRP A 106 -12.89 -0.06 1.23
N VAL A 107 -11.69 0.01 0.68
CA VAL A 107 -11.43 0.55 -0.65
C VAL A 107 -10.78 -0.57 -1.44
N SER A 108 -11.56 -1.20 -2.32
CA SER A 108 -11.04 -1.98 -3.44
C SER A 108 -10.65 -1.01 -4.55
N VAL A 109 -9.42 -1.12 -5.05
CA VAL A 109 -8.96 -0.42 -6.26
C VAL A 109 -9.25 -1.29 -7.47
#